data_AF-A0A935ARP7-F1
#
_entry.id   AF-A0A935ARP7-F1
#
_cell.length_a   1.000
_cell.length_b   1.000
_cell.length_c   1.000
_cell.angle_alpha   90.00
_cell.angle_beta   90.00
_cell.angle_gamma   90.00
#
_symmetry.space_group_name_H-M   'P 1'
#
loop_
_entity.id
_entity.type
_entity.pdbx_description
1 polymer ?
#
loop_
_entity_poly.entity_id
_entity_poly.type
_entity_poly.pdbx_seq_one_letter_code
_entity_poly.pdbx_strand_id
1 'polypeptide(L)'
;MARFARSIAAGTLLLTVVLPACSDDDSAPTSADATSTTAPAGDRPADDTLQVLVTNDDGIAAPGIDAIVEALRQDDGIEVTVAAPAENQSGTGGSTTSGDLTVADATTASGFAGHAVRGYPADTIV
;
A
#
# COMPACT_ATOMS: atom_id res chain seq x y z
N MET A 1 36.38 39.35 -42.94
CA MET A 1 36.90 38.04 -42.44
C MET A 1 35.74 37.34 -41.75
N ALA A 2 34.91 36.58 -42.46
CA ALA A 2 35.09 35.16 -42.85
C ALA A 2 34.85 34.18 -41.68
N ARG A 3 33.61 33.66 -41.64
CA ARG A 3 33.10 32.32 -41.25
C ARG A 3 33.98 31.44 -40.34
N PHE A 4 33.37 30.78 -39.34
CA PHE A 4 33.28 29.31 -39.31
C PHE A 4 32.30 28.85 -38.22
N ALA A 5 31.11 28.42 -38.65
CA ALA A 5 30.27 27.52 -37.88
C ALA A 5 31.00 26.17 -37.75
N ARG A 6 31.02 25.59 -36.55
CA ARG A 6 31.42 24.19 -36.35
C ARG A 6 30.27 23.45 -35.68
N SER A 7 29.51 22.80 -36.55
CA SER A 7 28.63 21.68 -36.24
C SER A 7 29.49 20.54 -35.70
N ILE A 8 29.14 19.99 -34.53
CA ILE A 8 29.63 18.68 -34.08
C ILE A 8 28.39 17.83 -33.85
N ALA A 9 28.04 17.06 -34.89
CA ALA A 9 27.21 15.89 -34.76
C ALA A 9 28.07 14.77 -34.15
N ALA A 10 27.69 14.30 -32.96
CA ALA A 10 28.13 13.04 -32.37
C ALA A 10 26.83 12.40 -31.86
N GLY A 11 26.21 11.48 -32.59
CA GLY A 11 26.76 10.16 -32.87
C GLY A 11 26.23 9.21 -31.81
N THR A 12 24.91 8.99 -31.77
CA THR A 12 24.25 8.10 -30.82
C THR A 12 24.67 6.66 -31.13
N LEU A 13 25.62 6.14 -30.35
CA LEU A 13 26.05 4.76 -30.39
C LEU A 13 24.90 3.88 -29.85
N LEU A 14 24.13 3.31 -30.76
CA LEU A 14 23.06 2.35 -30.47
C LEU A 14 23.71 1.02 -30.05
N LEU A 15 23.76 0.75 -28.74
CA LEU A 15 24.21 -0.52 -28.21
C LEU A 15 23.07 -1.54 -28.30
N THR A 16 23.03 -2.33 -29.37
CA THR A 16 22.08 -3.44 -29.53
C THR A 16 22.55 -4.63 -28.68
N VAL A 17 21.88 -4.84 -27.55
CA VAL A 17 21.98 -6.07 -26.77
C VAL A 17 21.17 -7.15 -27.49
N VAL A 18 21.84 -8.17 -28.03
CA VAL A 18 21.21 -9.38 -28.57
C VAL A 18 21.08 -10.38 -27.42
N LEU A 19 19.85 -10.63 -26.95
CA LEU A 19 19.54 -11.74 -26.06
C LEU A 19 19.16 -12.98 -26.88
N PRO A 20 19.56 -14.19 -26.48
CA PRO A 20 19.12 -15.42 -27.12
C PRO A 20 17.63 -15.64 -26.85
N ALA A 21 16.83 -15.54 -27.91
CA ALA A 21 15.47 -16.07 -27.97
C ALA A 21 15.55 -17.60 -28.09
N CYS A 22 14.89 -18.31 -27.17
CA CYS A 22 14.32 -19.65 -27.35
C CYS A 22 13.55 -20.06 -26.09
N SER A 23 12.23 -19.83 -26.08
CA SER A 23 11.23 -20.87 -25.81
C SER A 23 9.84 -20.27 -25.94
N ASP A 24 9.18 -20.63 -27.03
CA ASP A 24 7.74 -20.58 -27.22
C ASP A 24 7.04 -21.37 -26.10
N ASP A 25 6.24 -20.69 -25.29
CA ASP A 25 5.06 -21.28 -24.66
C ASP A 25 3.88 -20.34 -24.92
N ASP A 26 3.15 -20.65 -26.00
CA ASP A 26 1.89 -20.03 -26.40
C ASP A 26 0.80 -20.52 -25.45
N SER A 27 0.64 -19.81 -24.33
CA SER A 27 -0.53 -19.92 -23.47
C SER A 27 -1.26 -18.58 -23.50
N ALA A 28 -2.32 -18.54 -24.31
CA ALA A 28 -3.21 -17.40 -24.50
C ALA A 28 -3.59 -16.69 -23.18
N PRO A 29 -3.80 -15.36 -23.18
CA PRO A 29 -4.39 -14.70 -22.02
C PRO A 29 -5.84 -15.14 -21.91
N THR A 30 -6.13 -16.05 -21.00
CA THR A 30 -7.49 -16.13 -20.45
C THR A 30 -7.64 -14.85 -19.63
N SER A 31 -8.43 -13.92 -20.18
CA SER A 31 -8.98 -12.81 -19.42
C SER A 31 -9.61 -13.38 -18.15
N ALA A 32 -8.87 -13.32 -17.05
CA ALA A 32 -9.42 -13.54 -15.73
C ALA A 32 -10.36 -12.36 -15.52
N ASP A 33 -11.64 -12.62 -15.77
CA ASP A 33 -12.77 -11.81 -15.38
C ASP A 33 -12.51 -11.34 -13.95
N ALA A 34 -12.26 -10.03 -13.79
CA ALA A 34 -12.09 -9.42 -12.48
C ALA A 34 -13.46 -9.50 -11.80
N THR A 35 -13.73 -10.65 -11.18
CA THR A 35 -14.87 -10.85 -10.31
C THR A 35 -14.67 -9.92 -9.12
N SER A 36 -15.25 -8.73 -9.23
CA SER A 36 -15.53 -7.88 -8.09
C SER A 36 -16.56 -8.62 -7.24
N THR A 37 -16.07 -9.41 -6.30
CA THR A 37 -16.90 -9.89 -5.19
C THR A 37 -17.19 -8.67 -4.33
N THR A 38 -18.31 -8.02 -4.59
CA THR A 38 -18.95 -7.14 -3.60
C THR A 38 -19.22 -8.01 -2.38
N ALA A 39 -18.50 -7.74 -1.28
CA ALA A 39 -18.85 -8.31 0.02
C ALA A 39 -20.35 -8.04 0.26
N PRO A 40 -21.11 -9.00 0.83
CA PRO A 40 -22.51 -8.77 1.12
C PRO A 40 -22.60 -7.52 1.99
N ALA A 41 -23.25 -6.48 1.47
CA ALA A 41 -23.69 -5.36 2.27
C ALA A 41 -24.64 -5.98 3.30
N GLY A 42 -24.13 -6.18 4.52
CA GLY A 42 -24.91 -6.70 5.62
C GLY A 42 -26.18 -5.86 5.76
N ASP A 43 -27.29 -6.54 6.01
CA ASP A 43 -28.58 -5.96 6.40
C ASP A 43 -28.40 -5.29 7.77
N ARG A 44 -27.68 -4.17 7.79
CA ARG A 44 -27.53 -3.30 8.94
C ARG A 44 -28.61 -2.23 8.82
N PRO A 45 -29.35 -1.94 9.92
CA PRO A 45 -30.28 -0.82 9.91
C PRO A 45 -29.51 0.43 9.48
N ALA A 46 -30.12 1.20 8.56
CA ALA A 46 -29.48 2.31 7.83
C ALA A 46 -29.02 3.50 8.69
N ASP A 47 -29.10 3.38 10.02
CA ASP A 47 -28.82 4.42 11.00
C ASP A 47 -27.63 4.10 11.93
N ASP A 48 -26.96 2.94 11.78
CA ASP A 48 -25.80 2.60 12.62
C ASP A 48 -24.48 2.96 11.91
N THR A 49 -23.74 3.92 12.48
CA THR A 49 -22.36 4.25 12.10
C THR A 49 -21.48 3.00 12.10
N LEU A 50 -20.72 2.79 11.04
CA LEU A 50 -19.80 1.67 10.90
C LEU A 50 -18.45 1.99 11.54
N GLN A 51 -18.09 1.25 12.59
CA GLN A 51 -16.76 1.29 13.17
C GLN A 51 -15.78 0.48 12.31
N VAL A 52 -14.71 1.11 11.81
CA VAL A 52 -13.67 0.48 10.98
C VAL A 52 -12.32 0.63 11.65
N LEU A 53 -11.68 -0.50 11.96
CA LEU A 53 -10.26 -0.54 12.32
C LEU A 53 -9.41 -0.66 11.05
N VAL A 54 -8.48 0.27 10.87
CA VAL A 54 -7.48 0.24 9.79
C VAL A 54 -6.11 -0.09 10.38
N THR A 55 -5.48 -1.11 9.81
CA THR A 55 -4.11 -1.57 10.13
C THR A 55 -3.34 -1.90 8.84
N ASN A 56 -2.03 -2.12 8.95
CA ASN A 56 -1.15 -2.58 7.88
C ASN A 56 0.08 -3.31 8.46
N ASP A 57 0.97 -3.78 7.60
CA ASP A 57 2.29 -4.28 7.98
C ASP A 57 3.43 -3.27 7.72
N ASP A 58 3.26 -2.29 6.84
CA ASP A 58 4.29 -1.29 6.54
C ASP A 58 4.54 -0.26 7.67
N GLY A 59 3.63 -0.19 8.64
CA GLY A 59 3.68 0.70 9.80
C GLY A 59 2.79 1.95 9.67
N ILE A 60 2.56 2.61 10.81
CA ILE A 60 1.55 3.68 10.94
C ILE A 60 1.83 4.93 10.07
N ALA A 61 3.09 5.20 9.78
CA ALA A 61 3.51 6.35 8.96
C ALA A 61 3.54 6.04 7.44
N ALA A 62 3.15 4.82 7.04
CA ALA A 62 3.20 4.42 5.64
C ALA A 62 2.14 5.17 4.80
N PRO A 63 2.46 5.52 3.53
CA PRO A 63 1.53 6.25 2.67
C PRO A 63 0.26 5.46 2.34
N GLY A 64 0.32 4.12 2.35
CA GLY A 64 -0.82 3.27 2.01
C GLY A 64 -1.94 3.32 3.05
N ILE A 65 -1.60 3.22 4.34
CA ILE A 65 -2.61 3.30 5.41
C ILE A 65 -3.20 4.71 5.50
N ASP A 66 -2.38 5.73 5.27
CA ASP A 66 -2.84 7.12 5.20
C ASP A 66 -3.90 7.32 4.10
N ALA A 67 -3.64 6.82 2.89
CA ALA A 67 -4.57 6.93 1.77
C ALA A 67 -5.92 6.26 2.05
N ILE A 68 -5.93 5.11 2.75
CA ILE A 68 -7.15 4.40 3.13
C ILE A 68 -7.94 5.22 4.17
N VAL A 69 -7.26 5.73 5.20
CA VAL A 69 -7.88 6.55 6.25
C VAL A 69 -8.49 7.83 5.66
N GLU A 70 -7.75 8.51 4.77
CA GLU A 70 -8.22 9.70 4.08
C GLU A 70 -9.46 9.45 3.21
N ALA A 71 -9.57 8.26 2.61
CA ALA A 71 -10.74 7.88 1.83
C ALA A 71 -11.94 7.54 2.71
N LEU A 72 -11.74 6.76 3.77
CA LEU A 72 -12.81 6.31 4.66
C LEU A 72 -13.42 7.46 5.47
N ARG A 73 -12.61 8.40 5.94
CA ARG A 73 -13.09 9.53 6.75
C ARG A 73 -13.94 10.56 6.01
N GLN A 74 -14.11 10.40 4.69
CA GLN A 74 -15.01 11.24 3.87
C GLN A 74 -16.46 10.78 3.96
N ASP A 75 -16.72 9.59 4.48
CA ASP A 75 -18.05 9.05 4.68
C ASP A 75 -18.50 9.30 6.11
N ASP A 76 -19.55 10.10 6.29
CA ASP A 76 -20.13 10.43 7.60
C ASP A 76 -20.75 9.20 8.30
N GLY A 77 -20.97 8.11 7.57
CA GLY A 77 -21.43 6.82 8.11
C GLY A 77 -20.31 5.94 8.66
N ILE A 78 -19.05 6.38 8.64
CA ILE A 78 -17.88 5.58 9.06
C ILE A 78 -17.12 6.27 10.19
N GLU A 79 -16.89 5.54 11.28
CA GLU A 79 -15.95 5.93 12.34
C GLU A 79 -14.65 5.13 12.18
N VAL A 80 -13.54 5.82 11.93
CA VAL A 80 -12.24 5.20 11.69
C VAL A 80 -11.40 5.15 12.97
N THR A 81 -10.89 3.97 13.30
CA THR A 81 -9.82 3.77 14.28
C THR A 81 -8.57 3.28 13.57
N VAL A 82 -7.39 3.78 13.95
CA VAL A 82 -6.10 3.37 13.36
C VAL A 82 -5.22 2.72 14.42
N ALA A 83 -4.76 1.51 14.16
CA ALA A 83 -3.68 0.87 14.91
C ALA A 83 -2.78 0.14 13.92
N ALA A 84 -1.47 0.39 13.99
CA ALA A 84 -0.51 -0.21 13.07
C ALA A 84 0.84 -0.40 13.77
N PRO A 85 1.74 -1.23 13.23
CA PRO A 85 3.09 -1.35 13.74
C PRO A 85 3.80 0.01 13.78
N ALA A 86 4.62 0.23 14.79
CA ALA A 86 5.43 1.45 14.91
C ALA A 86 6.48 1.57 13.79
N GLU A 87 6.88 0.44 13.21
CA GLU A 87 7.90 0.31 12.17
C GLU A 87 7.44 -0.69 11.11
N ASN A 88 8.12 -0.74 9.97
CA ASN A 88 7.81 -1.70 8.92
C ASN A 88 8.00 -3.16 9.39
N GLN A 89 6.99 -3.98 9.17
CA GLN A 89 6.91 -5.41 9.46
C GLN A 89 6.47 -6.25 8.25
N SER A 90 6.68 -5.78 7.00
CA SER A 90 6.30 -6.59 5.83
C SER A 90 6.94 -7.97 5.82
N GLY A 91 6.18 -8.98 5.39
CA GLY A 91 6.67 -10.36 5.27
C GLY A 91 6.79 -11.14 6.58
N THR A 92 6.28 -10.60 7.69
CA THR A 92 6.30 -11.27 9.01
C THR A 92 5.16 -12.29 9.20
N GLY A 93 4.20 -12.33 8.29
CA GLY A 93 3.09 -13.30 8.32
C GLY A 93 2.23 -13.16 9.58
N GLY A 94 1.79 -14.28 10.15
CA GLY A 94 1.00 -14.33 11.39
C GLY A 94 1.83 -14.25 12.68
N SER A 95 3.00 -13.62 12.64
CA SER A 95 3.86 -13.47 13.83
C SER A 95 3.18 -12.60 14.89
N THR A 96 3.46 -12.89 16.16
CA THR A 96 2.95 -12.15 17.32
C THR A 96 4.08 -11.93 18.33
N THR A 97 3.94 -10.89 19.13
CA THR A 97 4.91 -10.57 20.19
C THR A 97 4.53 -11.32 21.46
N SER A 98 5.51 -11.98 22.09
CA SER A 98 5.31 -12.61 23.39
C SER A 98 5.44 -11.59 24.52
N GLY A 99 4.51 -11.63 25.48
CA GLY A 99 4.52 -10.75 26.64
C GLY A 99 3.81 -9.42 26.39
N ASP A 100 4.20 -8.38 27.12
CA ASP A 100 3.53 -7.07 27.06
C ASP A 100 3.90 -6.30 25.78
N LEU A 101 2.90 -5.66 25.18
CA LEU A 101 3.06 -4.77 24.05
C LEU A 101 3.25 -3.33 24.52
N THR A 102 4.17 -2.61 23.87
CA THR A 102 4.25 -1.15 24.04
C THR A 102 3.42 -0.47 22.97
N VAL A 103 2.44 0.33 23.39
CA VAL A 103 1.59 1.13 22.51
C VAL A 103 1.84 2.61 22.79
N ALA A 104 1.90 3.42 21.72
CA ALA A 104 2.05 4.87 21.82
C ALA A 104 1.05 5.58 20.90
N ASP A 105 0.61 6.77 21.30
CA ASP A 105 -0.12 7.66 20.40
C ASP A 105 0.79 8.06 19.23
N ALA A 106 0.22 8.06 18.04
CA ALA A 106 0.91 8.42 16.80
C ALA A 106 -0.10 8.98 15.80
N THR A 107 0.40 9.34 14.61
CA THR A 107 -0.46 9.78 13.51
C THR A 107 -0.08 9.09 12.21
N THR A 108 -1.06 8.98 11.31
CA THR A 108 -0.78 8.74 9.89
C THR A 108 -0.02 9.92 9.27
N ALA A 109 0.40 9.80 8.01
CA ALA A 109 1.16 10.85 7.32
C ALA A 109 0.38 12.17 7.20
N SER A 110 -0.95 12.12 7.06
CA SER A 110 -1.85 13.27 7.02
C SER A 110 -2.15 13.87 8.40
N GLY A 111 -1.71 13.22 9.47
CA GLY A 111 -1.95 13.65 10.85
C GLY A 111 -3.19 13.02 11.50
N PHE A 112 -3.82 12.01 10.91
CA PHE A 112 -4.94 11.31 11.55
C PHE A 112 -4.45 10.53 12.78
N ALA A 113 -5.12 10.69 13.91
CA ALA A 113 -4.71 10.07 15.18
C ALA A 113 -4.85 8.55 15.15
N GLY A 114 -3.88 7.84 15.74
CA GLY A 114 -3.90 6.39 15.85
C GLY A 114 -2.90 5.88 16.89
N HIS A 115 -2.78 4.56 16.95
CA HIS A 115 -1.90 3.88 17.90
C HIS A 115 -0.77 3.14 17.18
N ALA A 116 0.47 3.46 17.53
CA ALA A 116 1.65 2.75 17.07
C ALA A 116 1.97 1.61 18.06
N VAL A 117 1.92 0.37 17.58
CA VAL A 117 2.23 -0.82 18.39
C VAL A 117 3.66 -1.26 18.11
N ARG A 118 4.49 -1.39 19.15
CA ARG A 118 5.81 -2.04 19.02
C ARG A 118 5.64 -3.56 19.01
N GLY A 119 5.20 -4.07 17.87
CA GLY A 119 4.93 -5.49 17.63
C GLY A 119 4.70 -5.78 16.15
N TYR A 120 4.14 -6.94 15.87
CA TYR A 120 3.79 -7.42 14.54
C TYR A 120 2.38 -6.96 14.12
N PRO A 121 2.01 -7.08 12.83
CA PRO A 121 0.69 -6.66 12.36
C PRO A 121 -0.46 -7.36 13.09
N ALA A 122 -0.29 -8.64 13.45
CA ALA A 122 -1.29 -9.38 14.22
C ALA A 122 -1.50 -8.82 15.64
N ASP A 123 -0.48 -8.20 16.23
CA ASP A 123 -0.57 -7.60 17.57
C ASP A 123 -1.44 -6.33 17.58
N THR A 124 -1.73 -5.76 16.41
CA THR A 124 -2.52 -4.51 16.28
C THR A 124 -4.03 -4.71 16.31
N ILE A 125 -4.48 -5.97 16.23
CA ILE A 125 -5.90 -6.34 16.11
C ILE A 125 -6.39 -7.24 17.25
N VAL A 126 -5.59 -7.42 18.31
CA VAL A 126 -5.88 -8.31 19.45
C VAL A 126 -6.04 -7.57 20.76
#